data_AF-A0A7S1UCB8-F1
#
_entry.id   AF-A0A7S1UCB8-F1
#
_cell.length_a   1.000
_cell.length_b   1.000
_cell.length_c   1.000
_cell.angle_alpha   90.00
_cell.angle_beta   90.00
_cell.angle_gamma   90.00
#
_symmetry.space_group_name_H-M   'P 1'
#
loop_
_entity.id
_entity.type
_entity.pdbx_description
1 polymer ?
#
loop_
_entity_poly.entity_id
_entity_poly.type
_entity_poly.pdbx_seq_one_letter_code
_entity_poly.pdbx_strand_id
1 'polypeptide(L)'
;MEELSERYREAPLDLVLDCVSSLEAKDRVFDYNARVHAAGILKREPNTSGSRSNYIVIGGGFGDWFRALMFRTAGINCFGASHELFWIVFPHSRPVLDELKAAVERGALRAFIEEVPVDGFAAVEPVREAFRRLHGRRVRGKLVFVL
;
A
#
# COMPACT_ATOMS: atom_id res chain seq x y z
N MET A 1 0.68 17.85 3.97
CA MET A 1 -0.74 17.67 4.37
C MET A 1 -1.56 18.93 4.07
N GLU A 2 -1.01 20.13 4.28
CA GLU A 2 -1.65 21.40 3.87
C GLU A 2 -1.95 21.48 2.37
N GLU A 3 -1.01 21.11 1.48
CA GLU A 3 -1.23 21.13 0.02
C GLU A 3 -2.34 20.18 -0.49
N LEU A 4 -2.52 19.01 0.14
CA LEU A 4 -3.62 18.10 -0.20
C LEU A 4 -4.96 18.64 0.30
N SER A 5 -4.94 19.39 1.41
CA SER A 5 -6.14 19.98 2.00
C SER A 5 -6.72 21.13 1.18
N GLU A 6 -5.95 21.80 0.34
CA GLU A 6 -6.44 22.89 -0.51
C GLU A 6 -7.09 22.39 -1.80
N ARG A 7 -6.68 21.22 -2.32
CA ARG A 7 -7.10 20.74 -3.64
C ARG A 7 -8.33 19.80 -3.62
N TYR A 8 -8.63 19.16 -2.49
CA TYR A 8 -9.68 18.15 -2.36
C TYR A 8 -10.77 18.54 -1.32
N ARG A 9 -10.91 19.83 -1.02
CA ARG A 9 -11.52 20.38 0.19
C ARG A 9 -13.06 20.28 0.31
N GLU A 10 -13.77 19.54 -0.52
CA GLU A 10 -15.26 19.56 -0.46
C GLU A 10 -15.95 18.21 -0.29
N ALA A 11 -15.25 17.08 -0.45
CA ALA A 11 -15.88 15.77 -0.28
C ALA A 11 -15.02 14.85 0.59
N PRO A 12 -15.59 14.16 1.58
CA PRO A 12 -14.87 13.13 2.30
C PRO A 12 -14.48 12.00 1.33
N LEU A 13 -13.36 11.35 1.60
CA LEU A 13 -12.79 10.26 0.80
C LEU A 13 -13.63 8.99 0.95
N ASP A 14 -13.79 8.28 -0.18
CA ASP A 14 -14.36 6.93 -0.20
C ASP A 14 -13.33 5.87 0.24
N LEU A 15 -12.05 6.04 -0.11
CA LEU A 15 -11.00 5.08 0.19
C LEU A 15 -9.72 5.78 0.64
N VAL A 16 -9.06 5.20 1.63
CA VAL A 16 -7.68 5.53 2.00
C VAL A 16 -6.86 4.26 1.90
N LEU A 17 -5.85 4.26 1.02
CA LEU A 17 -4.89 3.17 0.90
C LEU A 17 -3.63 3.52 1.69
N ASP A 18 -3.42 2.85 2.82
CA ASP A 18 -2.24 3.01 3.65
C ASP A 18 -1.19 1.97 3.30
N CYS A 19 -0.16 2.41 2.58
CA CYS A 19 1.03 1.62 2.24
C CYS A 19 2.25 1.98 3.10
N VAL A 20 2.05 2.79 4.16
CA VAL A 20 3.13 3.41 4.94
C VAL A 20 3.16 2.84 6.36
N SER A 21 2.06 2.24 6.81
CA SER A 21 2.00 1.46 8.06
C SER A 21 3.13 0.44 8.13
N SER A 22 4.10 0.77 8.97
CA SER A 22 5.33 0.02 9.17
C SER A 22 5.43 -0.36 10.65
N LEU A 23 5.99 -1.54 10.91
CA LEU A 23 6.23 -2.00 12.27
C LEU A 23 7.42 -1.29 12.94
N GLU A 24 8.21 -0.51 12.19
CA GLU A 24 9.35 0.24 12.73
C GLU A 24 8.89 1.34 13.70
N ALA A 25 9.56 1.45 14.85
CA ALA A 25 9.17 2.38 15.92
C ALA A 25 9.08 3.85 15.47
N LYS A 26 9.96 4.28 14.55
CA LYS A 26 9.95 5.64 13.98
C LYS A 26 8.73 5.95 13.11
N ASP A 27 7.96 4.95 12.68
CA ASP A 27 6.75 5.16 11.87
C ASP A 27 5.49 5.17 12.73
N ARG A 28 5.52 4.44 13.86
CA ARG A 28 4.38 4.36 14.79
C ARG A 28 4.00 5.72 15.38
N VAL A 29 4.95 6.64 15.54
CA VAL A 29 4.69 8.01 16.03
C VAL A 29 3.80 8.83 15.09
N PHE A 30 3.69 8.44 13.82
CA PHE A 30 2.81 9.12 12.87
C PHE A 30 1.37 8.64 12.98
N ASP A 31 1.10 7.39 13.40
CA ASP A 31 -0.23 6.83 13.61
C ASP A 31 -1.27 7.32 12.57
N TYR A 32 -1.01 6.99 11.30
CA TYR A 32 -1.79 7.49 10.17
C TYR A 32 -3.27 7.11 10.29
N ASN A 33 -3.57 5.92 10.83
CA ASN A 33 -4.94 5.50 11.09
C ASN A 33 -5.65 6.47 12.04
N ALA A 34 -5.08 6.72 13.23
CA ALA A 34 -5.68 7.64 14.19
C ALA A 34 -5.84 9.05 13.62
N ARG A 35 -4.84 9.54 12.87
CA ARG A 35 -4.90 10.88 12.26
C ARG A 35 -5.99 10.99 11.19
N VAL A 36 -6.14 9.98 10.34
CA VAL A 36 -7.16 9.95 9.28
C VAL A 36 -8.56 9.90 9.89
N HIS A 37 -8.78 9.08 10.92
CA HIS A 37 -10.06 9.02 11.61
C HIS A 37 -10.37 10.31 12.40
N ALA A 38 -9.38 10.86 13.12
CA ALA A 38 -9.54 12.10 13.87
C ALA A 38 -9.83 13.31 12.96
N ALA A 39 -9.21 13.35 11.77
CA ALA A 39 -9.45 14.40 10.78
C ALA A 39 -10.83 14.29 10.10
N GLY A 40 -11.55 13.18 10.27
CA GLY A 40 -12.88 13.00 9.69
C GLY A 40 -12.90 13.03 8.16
N ILE A 41 -11.77 12.72 7.51
CA ILE A 41 -11.64 12.80 6.05
C ILE A 41 -12.31 11.63 5.34
N LEU A 42 -12.65 10.54 6.03
CA LEU A 42 -13.42 9.42 5.47
C LEU A 42 -14.92 9.71 5.58
N LYS A 43 -15.70 9.35 4.56
CA LYS A 43 -17.17 9.44 4.64
C LYS A 43 -17.65 8.63 5.85
N ARG A 44 -18.55 9.19 6.66
CA ARG A 44 -19.08 8.51 7.86
C ARG A 44 -20.28 7.62 7.57
N GLU A 45 -20.91 7.78 6.42
CA GLU A 45 -22.14 7.06 6.08
C GLU A 45 -21.83 5.76 5.32
N PRO A 46 -22.54 4.66 5.59
CA PRO A 46 -22.61 3.55 4.67
C PRO A 46 -23.33 4.06 3.42
N ASN A 47 -22.66 4.15 2.26
CA ASN A 47 -23.40 4.42 1.03
C ASN A 47 -24.49 3.36 0.93
N THR A 48 -25.74 3.79 0.70
CA THR A 48 -26.96 2.98 0.60
C THR A 48 -26.98 2.05 -0.62
N SER A 49 -25.82 1.61 -1.09
CA SER A 49 -25.62 0.67 -2.19
C SER A 49 -24.22 0.05 -2.12
N GLY A 50 -23.86 -0.52 -0.97
CA GLY A 50 -22.76 -1.49 -0.85
C GLY A 50 -21.32 -0.95 -0.87
N SER A 51 -21.09 0.35 -1.05
CA SER A 51 -19.73 0.93 -0.93
C SER A 51 -19.50 1.50 0.48
N ARG A 52 -18.73 0.76 1.28
CA ARG A 52 -18.24 1.25 2.58
C ARG A 52 -17.04 2.16 2.35
N SER A 53 -17.03 3.31 3.01
CA SER A 53 -15.82 4.10 3.14
C SER A 53 -14.81 3.37 4.00
N ASN A 54 -13.65 3.05 3.42
CA ASN A 54 -12.72 2.11 4.01
C ASN A 54 -11.30 2.66 4.13
N TYR A 55 -10.72 2.49 5.31
CA TYR A 55 -9.30 2.58 5.53
C TYR A 55 -8.68 1.21 5.25
N ILE A 56 -7.90 1.11 4.18
CA ILE A 56 -7.32 -0.14 3.70
C ILE A 56 -5.82 -0.11 3.95
N VAL A 57 -5.32 -1.01 4.78
CA VAL A 57 -3.88 -1.15 5.05
C VAL A 57 -3.27 -2.19 4.11
N ILE A 58 -2.19 -1.84 3.42
CA ILE A 58 -1.40 -2.75 2.60
C ILE A 58 -0.14 -3.11 3.39
N GLY A 59 -0.17 -4.27 4.05
CA GLY A 59 0.87 -4.72 4.97
C GLY A 59 0.56 -4.30 6.40
N GLY A 60 0.02 -5.24 7.19
CA GLY A 60 -0.40 -5.00 8.57
C GLY A 60 0.56 -5.59 9.60
N GLY A 61 0.29 -5.30 10.87
CA GLY A 61 1.01 -5.95 11.97
C GLY A 61 0.61 -7.42 12.14
N PHE A 62 1.33 -8.15 12.97
CA PHE A 62 1.04 -9.58 13.24
C PHE A 62 -0.43 -9.81 13.63
N GLY A 63 -1.03 -8.89 14.39
CA GLY A 63 -2.45 -8.96 14.78
C GLY A 63 -3.42 -8.87 13.59
N ASP A 64 -3.12 -8.05 12.58
CA ASP A 64 -3.96 -7.94 11.38
C ASP A 64 -3.82 -9.18 10.49
N TRP A 65 -2.61 -9.74 10.41
CA TRP A 65 -2.39 -11.04 9.76
C TRP A 65 -3.12 -12.19 10.47
N PHE A 66 -3.18 -12.17 11.80
CA PHE A 66 -3.95 -13.15 12.56
C PHE A 66 -5.46 -13.00 12.34
N ARG A 67 -5.98 -11.76 12.31
CA ARG A 67 -7.38 -11.48 11.94
C ARG A 67 -7.70 -11.93 10.51
N ALA A 68 -6.79 -11.70 9.57
CA ALA A 68 -6.90 -12.18 8.20
C ALA A 68 -6.96 -13.71 8.13
N LEU A 69 -6.12 -14.39 8.93
CA LEU A 69 -6.13 -15.84 9.03
C LEU A 69 -7.46 -16.37 9.60
N MET A 70 -7.99 -15.76 10.66
CA MET A 70 -9.29 -16.11 11.24
C MET A 70 -10.45 -15.92 10.25
N PHE A 71 -10.44 -14.84 9.48
CA PHE A 71 -11.40 -14.64 8.40
C PHE A 71 -11.30 -15.76 7.36
N ARG A 72 -10.08 -16.17 7.00
CA ARG A 72 -9.83 -17.22 6.01
C ARG A 72 -10.26 -18.62 6.46
N THR A 73 -10.02 -18.98 7.72
CA THR A 73 -10.27 -20.34 8.22
C THR A 73 -11.69 -20.50 8.74
N ALA A 74 -12.24 -19.47 9.37
CA ALA A 74 -13.52 -19.55 10.08
C ALA A 74 -14.60 -18.64 9.50
N GLY A 75 -14.29 -17.79 8.49
CA GLY A 75 -15.24 -16.83 7.93
C GLY A 75 -15.60 -15.67 8.87
N ILE A 76 -14.88 -15.54 10.00
CA ILE A 76 -15.17 -14.55 11.03
C ILE A 76 -14.42 -13.26 10.72
N ASN A 77 -15.14 -12.20 10.35
CA ASN A 77 -14.56 -10.89 10.12
C ASN A 77 -14.30 -10.17 11.46
N CYS A 78 -13.07 -10.27 11.96
CA CYS A 78 -12.61 -9.59 13.18
C CYS A 78 -11.99 -8.21 12.94
N PHE A 79 -12.10 -7.66 11.73
CA PHE A 79 -11.65 -6.29 11.46
C PHE A 79 -12.64 -5.28 12.04
N GLY A 80 -12.12 -4.15 12.53
CA GLY A 80 -12.96 -3.06 13.02
C GLY A 80 -13.80 -2.43 11.90
N ALA A 81 -14.87 -1.73 12.26
CA ALA A 81 -15.66 -1.00 11.28
C ALA A 81 -14.77 0.00 10.49
N SER A 82 -14.92 0.02 9.17
CA SER A 82 -14.14 0.87 8.23
C SER A 82 -12.63 0.64 8.22
N HIS A 83 -12.17 -0.54 8.63
CA HIS A 83 -10.77 -0.96 8.52
C HIS A 83 -10.69 -2.30 7.78
N GLU A 84 -9.85 -2.39 6.76
CA GLU A 84 -9.59 -3.63 6.03
C GLU A 84 -8.08 -3.82 5.83
N LEU A 85 -7.62 -5.07 5.92
CA LEU A 85 -6.27 -5.43 5.50
C LEU A 85 -6.33 -5.90 4.05
N PHE A 86 -5.66 -5.20 3.15
CA PHE A 86 -5.46 -5.67 1.78
C PHE A 86 -4.31 -6.66 1.74
N TRP A 87 -4.63 -7.89 1.33
CA TRP A 87 -3.65 -8.93 1.06
C TRP A 87 -3.86 -9.48 -0.35
N ILE A 88 -2.76 -9.81 -1.02
CA ILE A 88 -2.81 -10.46 -2.34
C ILE A 88 -2.67 -11.96 -2.12
N VAL A 89 -3.66 -12.72 -2.59
CA VAL A 89 -3.52 -14.16 -2.78
C VAL A 89 -2.90 -14.36 -4.16
N PHE A 90 -1.61 -14.71 -4.19
CA PHE A 90 -0.90 -14.90 -5.46
C PHE A 90 -1.49 -16.03 -6.32
N PRO A 91 -1.87 -17.21 -5.76
CA PRO A 91 -2.68 -18.16 -6.49
C PRO A 91 -3.98 -17.47 -6.94
N HIS A 92 -4.30 -17.52 -8.24
CA HIS A 92 -5.46 -16.85 -8.87
C HIS A 92 -5.32 -15.34 -9.15
N SER A 93 -4.12 -14.76 -9.06
CA SER A 93 -3.89 -13.36 -9.46
C SER A 93 -3.87 -13.11 -10.97
N ARG A 94 -3.95 -14.15 -11.81
CA ARG A 94 -3.83 -14.04 -13.28
C ARG A 94 -4.78 -12.99 -13.90
N PRO A 95 -6.10 -12.96 -13.61
CA PRO A 95 -6.98 -11.96 -14.20
C PRO A 95 -6.55 -10.52 -13.86
N VAL A 96 -6.11 -10.30 -12.62
CA VAL A 96 -5.60 -9.00 -12.17
C VAL A 96 -4.30 -8.63 -12.88
N LEU A 97 -3.40 -9.61 -13.11
CA LEU A 97 -2.18 -9.39 -13.89
C LEU A 97 -2.48 -9.05 -15.35
N ASP A 98 -3.49 -9.67 -15.95
CA ASP A 98 -3.93 -9.38 -17.31
C ASP A 98 -4.52 -7.96 -17.41
N GLU A 99 -5.30 -7.53 -16.41
CA GLU A 99 -5.78 -6.14 -16.31
C GLU A 99 -4.65 -5.13 -16.15
N LEU A 100 -3.66 -5.43 -15.30
CA LEU A 100 -2.47 -4.59 -15.13
C LEU A 100 -1.67 -4.47 -16.43
N LYS A 101 -1.50 -5.58 -17.16
CA LYS A 101 -0.86 -5.59 -18.47
C LYS A 101 -1.61 -4.70 -19.45
N ALA A 102 -2.93 -4.86 -19.58
CA ALA A 102 -3.75 -4.04 -20.46
C ALA A 102 -3.69 -2.55 -20.09
N ALA A 103 -3.62 -2.23 -18.79
CA ALA A 103 -3.47 -0.86 -18.30
C ALA A 103 -2.10 -0.25 -18.66
N VAL A 104 -1.02 -1.04 -18.67
CA VAL A 104 0.30 -0.61 -19.16
C VAL A 104 0.27 -0.41 -20.68
N GLU A 105 -0.28 -1.37 -21.43
CA GLU A 105 -0.35 -1.32 -22.90
C GLU A 105 -1.12 -0.09 -23.41
N ARG A 106 -2.19 0.30 -22.69
CA ARG A 106 -2.97 1.52 -23.01
C ARG A 106 -2.38 2.80 -22.43
N GLY A 107 -1.21 2.75 -21.80
CA GLY A 107 -0.53 3.91 -21.21
C GLY A 107 -1.15 4.49 -19.93
N ALA A 108 -2.10 3.79 -19.31
CA ALA A 108 -2.72 4.22 -18.05
C ALA A 108 -1.82 3.98 -16.82
N LEU A 109 -0.85 3.06 -16.93
CA LEU A 109 0.16 2.79 -15.90
C LEU A 109 1.56 2.91 -16.50
N ARG A 110 2.46 3.54 -15.75
CA ARG A 110 3.89 3.63 -16.08
C ARG A 110 4.71 3.19 -14.89
N ALA A 111 5.72 2.35 -15.14
CA ALA A 111 6.68 2.00 -14.11
C ALA A 111 7.56 3.21 -13.77
N PHE A 112 7.76 3.45 -12.47
CA PHE A 112 8.74 4.41 -11.98
C PHE A 112 9.96 3.64 -11.50
N ILE A 113 10.99 3.59 -12.35
CA ILE A 113 12.18 2.76 -12.17
C ILE A 113 13.39 3.66 -11.95
N GLU A 114 14.23 3.25 -11.02
CA GLU A 114 15.59 3.72 -10.89
C GLU A 114 16.55 2.57 -11.20
N GLU A 115 17.39 2.77 -12.21
CA GLU A 115 18.30 1.74 -12.70
C GLU A 115 19.57 1.67 -11.84
N VAL A 116 20.02 0.44 -11.58
CA VAL A 116 21.27 0.14 -10.89
C VAL A 116 22.15 -0.66 -11.84
N PRO A 117 23.13 -0.03 -12.51
CA PRO A 117 24.04 -0.73 -13.40
C PRO A 117 24.85 -1.79 -12.66
N VAL A 118 24.90 -3.01 -13.20
CA VAL A 118 25.69 -4.13 -12.67
C VAL A 118 26.38 -4.84 -13.82
N ASP A 119 27.71 -4.96 -13.75
CA ASP A 119 28.46 -5.77 -14.72
C ASP A 119 28.31 -7.26 -14.39
N GLY A 120 27.36 -7.95 -15.02
CA GLY A 120 27.21 -9.41 -14.86
C GLY A 120 26.95 -9.92 -13.44
N PHE A 121 26.60 -9.04 -12.49
CA PHE A 121 26.68 -9.28 -11.04
C PHE A 121 28.07 -9.76 -10.56
N ALA A 122 29.15 -9.38 -11.26
CA ALA A 122 30.53 -9.70 -10.92
C ALA A 122 30.98 -9.05 -9.58
N ALA A 123 30.31 -7.98 -9.17
CA ALA A 123 30.54 -7.28 -7.90
C ALA A 123 29.28 -7.27 -7.03
N VAL A 124 29.45 -7.46 -5.72
CA VAL A 124 28.37 -7.50 -4.73
C VAL A 124 28.01 -6.08 -4.24
N GLU A 125 28.93 -5.14 -4.41
CA GLU A 125 28.86 -3.76 -3.93
C GLU A 125 27.63 -2.99 -4.46
N PRO A 126 27.29 -3.04 -5.76
CA PRO A 126 26.08 -2.36 -6.26
C PRO A 126 24.79 -2.92 -5.65
N VAL A 127 24.75 -4.23 -5.38
CA VAL A 127 23.60 -4.87 -4.73
C VAL A 127 23.48 -4.41 -3.28
N ARG A 128 24.57 -4.40 -2.52
CA ARG A 128 24.59 -3.89 -1.13
C ARG A 128 24.16 -2.43 -1.07
N GLU A 129 24.66 -1.62 -1.99
CA GLU A 129 24.28 -0.20 -2.06
C GLU A 129 22.79 -0.04 -2.38
N ALA A 130 22.24 -0.80 -3.32
CA ALA A 130 20.81 -0.81 -3.60
C ALA A 130 19.97 -1.11 -2.35
N PHE A 131 20.33 -2.13 -1.57
CA PHE A 131 19.66 -2.42 -0.30
C PHE A 131 19.84 -1.31 0.74
N ARG A 132 21.04 -0.72 0.85
CA ARG A 132 21.30 0.42 1.74
C ARG A 132 20.41 1.61 1.40
N ARG A 133 20.24 1.91 0.11
CA ARG A 133 19.37 2.99 -0.38
C ARG A 133 17.89 2.70 -0.10
N LEU A 134 17.46 1.46 -0.29
CA LEU A 134 16.10 1.02 0.02
C LEU A 134 15.79 1.18 1.52
N HIS A 135 16.65 0.67 2.40
CA HIS A 135 16.52 0.82 3.85
C HIS A 135 16.64 2.29 4.30
N GLY A 136 17.46 3.08 3.61
CA GLY A 136 17.59 4.51 3.83
C GLY A 136 16.38 5.34 3.38
N ARG A 137 15.37 4.73 2.74
CA ARG A 137 14.14 5.38 2.25
C ARG A 137 14.41 6.56 1.30
N ARG A 138 15.50 6.46 0.53
CA ARG A 138 15.90 7.47 -0.46
C ARG A 138 15.44 7.14 -1.87
N VAL A 139 15.00 5.90 -2.09
CA VAL A 139 14.49 5.43 -3.38
C VAL A 139 13.07 5.93 -3.57
N ARG A 140 12.81 6.51 -4.74
CA ARG A 140 11.46 6.78 -5.24
C ARG A 140 11.21 5.78 -6.36
N GLY A 141 10.26 4.85 -6.17
CA GLY A 141 9.96 3.80 -7.15
C GLY A 141 10.68 2.48 -6.90
N LYS A 142 11.02 1.77 -7.98
CA LYS A 142 11.67 0.45 -7.93
C LYS A 142 13.13 0.53 -8.38
N LEU A 143 14.03 -0.07 -7.61
CA LEU A 143 15.39 -0.33 -8.06
C LEU A 143 15.39 -1.55 -8.97
N VAL A 144 15.95 -1.41 -10.16
CA VAL A 144 16.07 -2.49 -11.15
C VAL A 144 17.53 -2.64 -11.51
N PHE A 145 18.06 -3.85 -11.38
CA PHE A 145 19.41 -4.19 -11.81
C PHE A 145 19.41 -4.39 -13.33
N VAL A 146 20.28 -3.67 -14.01
CA VAL A 146 20.47 -3.75 -15.46
C VAL A 146 21.87 -4.27 -15.75
N LEU A 147 21.92 -5.31 -16.60
CA LEU A 147 23.13 -5.99 -17.05
C LEU A 147 23.73 -5.28 -18.28
#